data_AF-A0A963A5N1-F1
#
_entry.id   AF-A0A963A5N1-F1
#
_cell.length_a   1.000
_cell.length_b   1.000
_cell.length_c   1.000
_cell.angle_alpha   90.00
_cell.angle_beta   90.00
_cell.angle_gamma   90.00
#
_symmetry.space_group_name_H-M   'P 1'
#
loop_
_entity.id
_entity.type
_entity.pdbx_description
1 polymer ?
#
loop_
_entity_poly.entity_id
_entity_poly.type
_entity_poly.pdbx_seq_one_letter_code
_entity_poly.pdbx_strand_id
1 'polypeptide(L)'
;MNPASAPQPPARDLAVLEDEITELAAHLNAATYRLLTLIAEFDQRAGWSGAGLKSCAHWLNWKCGIALGAAREKVRVAHALQNLPLTSAALRGGCISYSKV
;
A
#
# COMPACT_ATOMS: atom_id res chain seq x y z
N MET A 1 -46.49 -8.72 22.63
CA MET A 1 -46.08 -8.70 21.21
C MET A 1 -44.56 -8.59 21.20
N ASN A 2 -43.86 -9.67 20.88
CA ASN A 2 -42.39 -9.71 20.81
C ASN A 2 -42.01 -9.44 19.35
N PRO A 3 -41.17 -8.43 19.01
CA PRO A 3 -40.74 -8.25 17.63
C PRO A 3 -39.80 -9.41 17.28
N ALA A 4 -40.24 -10.27 16.35
CA ALA A 4 -39.42 -11.34 15.81
C ALA A 4 -38.12 -10.74 15.24
N SER A 5 -36.99 -11.06 15.86
CA SER A 5 -35.67 -10.73 15.31
C SER A 5 -35.54 -11.44 13.95
N ALA A 6 -35.26 -10.66 12.91
CA ALA A 6 -35.01 -11.22 11.58
C ALA A 6 -33.83 -12.22 11.65
N PRO A 7 -33.86 -13.32 10.87
CA PRO A 7 -32.74 -14.25 10.82
C PRO A 7 -31.50 -13.50 10.34
N GLN A 8 -30.48 -13.46 11.19
CA GLN A 8 -29.18 -12.90 10.85
C GLN A 8 -28.52 -13.82 9.82
N PRO A 9 -27.93 -13.29 8.73
CA PRO A 9 -27.25 -14.12 7.75
C PRO A 9 -26.15 -14.96 8.44
N PRO A 10 -25.89 -16.19 7.97
CA PRO A 10 -24.87 -17.04 8.57
C PRO A 10 -23.53 -16.30 8.61
N ALA A 11 -22.83 -16.39 9.75
CA ALA A 11 -21.51 -15.80 9.90
C ALA A 11 -20.56 -16.38 8.85
N ARG A 12 -19.75 -15.52 8.23
CA ARG A 12 -18.74 -15.94 7.24
C ARG A 12 -17.72 -16.86 7.92
N ASP A 13 -17.24 -17.86 7.18
CA ASP A 13 -16.14 -18.72 7.62
C ASP A 13 -14.87 -17.87 7.85
N LEU A 14 -14.25 -18.06 9.02
CA LEU A 14 -13.04 -17.33 9.41
C LEU A 14 -11.86 -17.68 8.50
N ALA A 15 -11.77 -18.92 8.00
CA ALA A 15 -10.71 -19.31 7.08
C ALA A 15 -10.81 -18.56 5.74
N VAL A 16 -12.04 -18.38 5.24
CA VAL A 16 -12.31 -17.60 4.02
C VAL A 16 -11.97 -16.12 4.25
N LEU A 17 -12.30 -15.56 5.41
CA LEU A 17 -11.92 -14.18 5.75
C LEU A 17 -10.40 -14.00 5.85
N GLU A 18 -9.68 -14.97 6.43
CA GLU A 18 -8.22 -14.95 6.52
C GLU A 18 -7.57 -14.96 5.14
N ASP A 19 -8.04 -15.83 4.24
CA ASP A 19 -7.56 -15.91 2.86
C ASP A 19 -7.80 -14.59 2.11
N GLU A 20 -9.01 -14.01 2.22
CA GLU A 20 -9.32 -12.71 1.58
C GLU A 20 -8.48 -11.55 2.12
N ILE A 21 -8.23 -11.51 3.43
CA ILE A 21 -7.38 -10.49 4.06
C ILE A 21 -5.94 -10.62 3.54
N THR A 22 -5.42 -11.85 3.48
CA THR A 22 -4.05 -12.12 3.05
C THR A 22 -3.86 -11.78 1.57
N GLU A 23 -4.82 -12.14 0.72
CA GLU A 23 -4.82 -11.78 -0.70
C GLU A 23 -4.87 -10.27 -0.90
N LEU A 24 -5.76 -9.56 -0.19
CA LEU A 24 -5.86 -8.11 -0.28
C LEU A 24 -4.57 -7.44 0.22
N ALA A 25 -3.97 -7.94 1.30
CA ALA A 25 -2.70 -7.44 1.81
C ALA A 25 -1.57 -7.60 0.78
N ALA A 26 -1.50 -8.73 0.07
CA ALA A 26 -0.54 -8.95 -1.00
C ALA A 26 -0.71 -7.92 -2.15
N HIS A 27 -1.95 -7.67 -2.57
CA HIS A 27 -2.25 -6.65 -3.58
C HIS A 27 -1.87 -5.23 -3.12
N LEU A 28 -2.19 -4.87 -1.87
CA LEU A 28 -1.82 -3.57 -1.30
C LEU A 28 -0.30 -3.40 -1.21
N ASN A 29 0.42 -4.45 -0.84
CA ASN A 29 1.88 -4.45 -0.78
C ASN A 29 2.48 -4.26 -2.18
N ALA A 30 2.01 -5.01 -3.18
CA ALA A 30 2.46 -4.86 -4.56
C ALA A 30 2.18 -3.46 -5.12
N ALA A 31 0.99 -2.90 -4.85
CA ALA A 31 0.63 -1.53 -5.22
C ALA A 31 1.52 -0.50 -4.52
N THR A 32 1.80 -0.70 -3.23
CA THR A 32 2.68 0.17 -2.44
C THR A 32 4.10 0.16 -2.98
N TYR A 33 4.65 -1.01 -3.34
CA TYR A 33 5.97 -1.09 -3.99
C TYR A 33 6.00 -0.29 -5.29
N ARG A 34 5.02 -0.49 -6.16
CA ARG A 34 4.91 0.26 -7.42
C ARG A 34 4.83 1.77 -7.18
N LEU A 35 4.04 2.20 -6.20
CA LEU A 35 3.94 3.60 -5.81
C LEU A 35 5.31 4.16 -5.39
N LEU A 36 6.05 3.45 -4.54
CA LEU A 36 7.36 3.88 -4.05
C LEU A 36 8.39 3.96 -5.20
N THR A 37 8.39 3.01 -6.13
CA THR A 37 9.25 3.08 -7.33
C THR A 37 8.96 4.33 -8.15
N LEU A 38 7.67 4.65 -8.39
CA LEU A 38 7.28 5.86 -9.13
C LEU A 38 7.66 7.15 -8.39
N ILE A 39 7.51 7.18 -7.06
CA ILE A 39 7.93 8.33 -6.24
C ILE A 39 9.43 8.55 -6.37
N ALA A 40 10.24 7.48 -6.32
CA ALA A 40 11.69 7.59 -6.42
C ALA A 40 12.12 8.15 -7.79
N GLU A 41 11.57 7.61 -8.88
CA GLU A 41 11.84 8.10 -10.23
C GLU A 41 11.39 9.56 -10.41
N PHE A 42 10.22 9.91 -9.88
CA PHE A 42 9.68 11.27 -9.96
C PHE A 42 10.53 12.28 -9.18
N ASP A 43 11.00 11.92 -7.99
CA ASP A 43 11.87 12.79 -7.18
C ASP A 43 13.24 12.96 -7.81
N GLN A 44 13.84 11.89 -8.36
CA GLN A 44 15.12 11.96 -9.09
C GLN A 44 15.08 12.90 -10.29
N ARG A 45 13.94 12.92 -11.01
CA ARG A 45 13.73 13.82 -12.16
C ARG A 45 13.32 15.23 -11.75
N ALA A 46 13.30 15.52 -10.45
CA ALA A 46 12.78 16.76 -9.88
C ALA A 46 11.39 17.14 -10.42
N GLY A 47 10.53 16.15 -10.68
CA GLY A 47 9.21 16.36 -11.32
C GLY A 47 8.26 17.24 -10.49
N TRP A 48 8.55 17.42 -9.21
CA TRP A 48 7.83 18.29 -8.29
C TRP A 48 8.18 19.78 -8.44
N SER A 49 9.28 20.12 -9.11
CA SER A 49 9.85 21.49 -9.13
C SER A 49 9.00 22.51 -9.92
N GLY A 50 8.17 22.05 -10.87
CA GLY A 50 7.42 22.93 -11.78
C GLY A 50 6.33 23.81 -11.14
N ALA A 51 5.93 23.53 -9.89
CA ALA A 51 4.84 24.24 -9.21
C ALA A 51 5.32 25.15 -8.05
N GLY A 52 6.61 25.49 -7.98
CA GLY A 52 7.16 26.30 -6.88
C GLY A 52 7.20 25.56 -5.53
N LEU A 53 7.11 24.23 -5.56
CA LEU A 53 7.13 23.40 -4.37
C LEU A 53 8.57 23.18 -3.89
N LYS A 54 8.72 23.01 -2.57
CA LYS A 54 10.04 22.92 -1.92
C LYS A 54 10.67 21.53 -1.97
N SER A 55 9.87 20.47 -2.17
CA SER A 55 10.34 19.08 -2.30
C SER A 55 9.23 18.14 -2.78
N CYS A 56 9.60 16.92 -3.19
CA CYS A 56 8.64 15.87 -3.54
C CYS A 56 7.66 15.54 -2.40
N ALA A 57 8.09 15.61 -1.14
CA ALA A 57 7.19 15.39 0.00
C ALA A 57 6.07 16.45 0.07
N HIS A 58 6.36 17.70 -0.28
CA HIS A 58 5.33 18.75 -0.38
C HIS A 58 4.41 18.53 -1.58
N TRP A 59 4.95 18.03 -2.70
CA TRP A 59 4.14 17.64 -3.85
C TRP A 59 3.18 16.51 -3.51
N LEU A 60 3.63 15.46 -2.81
CA LEU A 60 2.77 14.36 -2.35
C LEU A 60 1.71 14.83 -1.37
N ASN A 61 2.04 15.78 -0.50
CA ASN A 61 1.06 16.35 0.42
C ASN A 61 -0.03 17.12 -0.33
N TRP A 62 0.36 17.95 -1.30
CA TRP A 62 -0.59 18.74 -2.07
C TRP A 62 -1.40 17.92 -3.08
N LYS A 63 -0.74 17.10 -3.89
CA LYS A 63 -1.39 16.35 -4.99
C LYS A 63 -2.05 15.06 -4.53
N CYS A 64 -1.50 14.37 -3.53
CA CYS A 64 -1.99 13.06 -3.10
C CYS A 64 -2.65 13.09 -1.72
N GLY A 65 -2.72 14.26 -1.05
CA GLY A 65 -3.33 14.39 0.28
C GLY A 65 -2.58 13.66 1.40
N ILE A 66 -1.34 13.24 1.17
CA ILE A 66 -0.55 12.48 2.16
C ILE A 66 -0.01 13.44 3.21
N ALA A 67 -0.25 13.16 4.50
CA ALA A 67 0.31 13.98 5.59
C ALA A 67 1.84 14.12 5.45
N LEU A 68 2.37 15.33 5.69
CA LEU A 68 3.76 15.67 5.34
C LEU A 68 4.81 14.73 5.97
N GLY A 69 4.58 14.26 7.20
CA GLY A 69 5.44 13.26 7.85
C GLY A 69 5.47 11.93 7.10
N ALA A 70 4.29 11.41 6.74
CA ALA A 70 4.16 10.18 5.95
C ALA A 70 4.70 10.35 4.52
N ALA A 71 4.59 11.54 3.94
CA ALA A 71 5.14 11.85 2.62
C ALA A 71 6.67 11.83 2.63
N ARG A 72 7.30 12.45 3.63
CA ARG A 72 8.76 12.40 3.82
C ARG A 72 9.26 10.98 3.97
N GLU A 73 8.56 10.18 4.79
CA GLU A 73 8.92 8.79 4.99
C GLU A 73 8.79 7.98 3.70
N LYS A 74 7.71 8.17 2.93
CA LYS A 74 7.57 7.52 1.62
C LYS A 74 8.70 7.88 0.67
N VAL A 75 9.11 9.15 0.59
CA VAL A 75 10.25 9.55 -0.25
C VAL A 75 11.56 8.89 0.25
N ARG A 76 11.79 8.85 1.56
CA ARG A 76 12.97 8.20 2.15
C ARG A 76 13.00 6.71 1.83
N VAL A 77 11.89 6.00 2.02
CA VAL A 77 11.76 4.56 1.72
C VAL A 77 11.89 4.30 0.22
N ALA A 78 11.28 5.15 -0.62
CA ALA A 78 11.37 5.06 -2.08
C ALA A 78 12.83 5.09 -2.58
N HIS A 79 13.65 6.01 -2.06
CA HIS A 79 15.09 6.06 -2.37
C HIS A 79 15.86 4.87 -1.81
N ALA A 80 15.56 4.42 -0.59
CA ALA A 80 16.22 3.25 0.00
C ALA A 80 15.94 1.97 -0.80
N LEU A 81 14.71 1.80 -1.32
CA LEU A 81 14.30 0.64 -2.10
C LEU A 81 15.00 0.54 -3.47
N GLN A 82 15.44 1.65 -4.07
CA GLN A 82 16.21 1.61 -5.31
C GLN A 82 17.56 0.90 -5.16
N ASN A 83 18.10 0.85 -3.94
CA ASN A 83 19.38 0.21 -3.62
C ASN A 83 19.23 -1.23 -3.10
N LEU A 84 18.00 -1.76 -3.01
CA LEU A 84 17.69 -3.09 -2.46
C LEU A 84 16.82 -3.91 -3.45
N PRO A 85 17.42 -4.42 -4.54
CA PRO A 85 16.67 -5.10 -5.61
C PRO A 85 16.00 -6.42 -5.19
N LEU A 86 16.37 -6.99 -4.03
CA LEU A 86 15.90 -8.32 -3.57
C LEU A 86 14.55 -8.31 -2.84
N THR A 87 14.04 -7.16 -2.41
CA THR A 87 12.71 -7.07 -1.76
C THR A 87 11.56 -7.17 -2.78
N SER A 88 11.87 -7.13 -4.08
CA SER A 88 10.90 -7.12 -5.17
C SER A 88 10.26 -8.48 -5.49
N ALA A 89 10.89 -9.60 -5.10
CA ALA A 89 10.33 -10.95 -5.33
C ALA A 89 9.40 -11.39 -4.18
N ALA A 90 9.73 -11.04 -2.92
CA ALA A 90 8.88 -11.34 -1.77
C ALA A 90 7.61 -10.46 -1.75
N LEU A 91 7.70 -9.19 -2.17
CA LEU A 91 6.53 -8.29 -2.24
C LEU A 91 5.66 -8.51 -3.48
N ARG A 92 6.23 -9.00 -4.59
CA ARG A 92 5.51 -9.33 -5.84
C ARG A 92 4.97 -10.76 -5.82
N GLY A 93 5.59 -11.64 -5.03
CA GLY A 93 5.30 -13.06 -5.00
C GLY A 93 3.97 -13.42 -4.36
N GLY A 94 3.43 -12.63 -3.41
CA GLY A 94 2.13 -12.95 -2.79
C GLY A 94 1.99 -14.42 -2.34
N CYS A 95 3.10 -15.07 -2.00
CA CYS A 95 3.15 -16.47 -1.61
C CYS A 95 3.11 -16.49 -0.07
N ILE A 96 2.15 -17.11 0.62
CA ILE A 96 1.30 -18.26 0.31
C ILE A 96 0.00 -18.06 1.11
N SER A 97 -1.18 -18.25 0.50
CA SER A 97 -2.42 -18.50 1.26
C SER A 97 -2.16 -19.72 2.14
N TYR A 98 -2.36 -19.58 3.46
CA TYR A 98 -2.17 -20.64 4.45
C TYR A 98 -3.15 -21.82 4.29
N SER A 99 -3.91 -21.91 3.20
CA SER A 99 -4.84 -23.01 2.92
C SER A 99 -4.17 -24.30 2.41
N LYS A 100 -2.88 -24.54 2.74
CA LYS A 100 -2.36 -25.92 2.77
C LYS A 100 -1.16 -26.10 3.69
N VAL A 101 -1.44 -26.45 4.94
CA VAL A 101 -0.70 -27.49 5.68
C VAL A 101 -1.69 -28.42 6.34
#